data_AF-A0A942FLX3-F1
#
_entry.id   AF-A0A942FLX3-F1
#
_cell.length_a   1.000
_cell.length_b   1.000
_cell.length_c   1.000
_cell.angle_alpha   90.00
_cell.angle_beta   90.00
_cell.angle_gamma   90.00
#
_symmetry.space_group_name_H-M   'P 1'
#
loop_
_entity.id
_entity.type
_entity.pdbx_description
1 polymer ?
#
loop_
_entity_poly.entity_id
_entity_poly.type
_entity_poly.pdbx_seq_one_letter_code
_entity_poly.pdbx_strand_id
1 'polypeptide(L)'
;MDEIATKTLADIYFRQGDLQKAYEIYKILSERDPSDTEIQKKLNELEQELNPFRPPVQPLLRSREEKIKFLEKWLAHIHERKKG
;
A
#
# COMPACT_ATOMS: atom_id res chain seq x y z
N MET A 1 -20.00 8.34 11.56
CA MET A 1 -19.84 9.57 10.76
C MET A 1 -19.63 9.08 9.34
N ASP A 2 -20.55 9.31 8.41
CA ASP A 2 -20.25 9.20 6.98
C ASP A 2 -19.30 10.37 6.67
N GLU A 3 -18.04 10.22 7.09
CA GLU A 3 -17.01 11.18 6.79
C GLU A 3 -16.88 11.17 5.27
N ILE A 4 -17.03 12.34 4.64
CA ILE A 4 -17.07 12.49 3.19
C ILE A 4 -15.68 12.12 2.65
N ALA A 5 -15.44 10.82 2.51
CA ALA A 5 -14.23 10.26 1.95
C ALA A 5 -14.24 10.66 0.48
N THR A 6 -13.42 11.66 0.17
CA THR A 6 -13.26 12.22 -1.17
C THR A 6 -11.79 12.30 -1.48
N LYS A 7 -11.47 12.12 -2.76
CA LYS A 7 -10.10 12.19 -3.26
C LYS A 7 -9.41 13.51 -2.88
N THR A 8 -10.16 14.61 -2.88
CA THR A 8 -9.70 15.94 -2.47
C THR A 8 -9.36 15.99 -0.98
N LEU A 9 -10.19 15.40 -0.11
CA LEU A 9 -9.91 15.36 1.32
C LEU A 9 -8.63 14.57 1.62
N ALA A 10 -8.46 13.41 0.97
CA ALA A 10 -7.24 12.62 1.10
C ALA A 10 -5.99 13.38 0.61
N ASP A 11 -6.11 14.14 -0.48
CA ASP A 11 -5.01 14.97 -1.01
C ASP A 11 -4.64 16.13 -0.08
N ILE A 12 -5.64 16.73 0.58
CA ILE A 12 -5.41 17.77 1.59
C ILE A 12 -4.57 17.22 2.75
N TYR A 13 -4.94 16.06 3.30
CA TYR A 13 -4.17 15.43 4.37
C TYR A 13 -2.77 15.02 3.92
N PHE A 14 -2.62 14.53 2.68
CA PHE A 14 -1.32 14.22 2.10
C PHE A 14 -0.41 15.45 2.06
N ARG A 15 -0.94 16.59 1.56
CA ARG A 15 -0.20 17.85 1.47
C ARG A 15 0.11 18.47 2.83
N GLN A 16 -0.67 18.15 3.86
CA GLN A 16 -0.42 18.56 5.25
C GLN A 16 0.64 17.70 5.95
N GLY A 17 1.08 16.59 5.32
CA GLY A 17 2.01 15.63 5.91
C GLY A 17 1.34 14.60 6.83
N ASP A 18 0.01 14.65 7.00
CA ASP A 18 -0.77 13.66 7.73
C ASP A 18 -1.01 12.41 6.85
N LEU A 19 0.08 11.72 6.50
CA LEU A 19 0.07 10.58 5.58
C LEU A 19 -0.83 9.44 6.08
N GLN A 20 -0.96 9.27 7.39
CA GLN A 20 -1.80 8.23 7.99
C GLN A 20 -3.29 8.49 7.72
N LYS A 21 -3.77 9.71 7.92
CA LYS A 21 -5.18 10.09 7.62
C LYS A 21 -5.45 10.05 6.12
N ALA A 22 -4.50 10.51 5.30
CA ALA A 22 -4.59 10.41 3.85
C ALA A 22 -4.77 8.95 3.41
N TYR A 23 -3.99 8.03 4.00
CA TYR A 23 -4.09 6.59 3.72
C TYR A 23 -5.44 6.01 4.11
N GLU A 24 -5.97 6.34 5.29
CA GLU A 24 -7.29 5.88 5.73
C GLU A 24 -8.41 6.29 4.76
N ILE A 25 -8.37 7.55 4.30
CA ILE A 25 -9.39 8.06 3.36
C ILE A 25 -9.24 7.40 1.99
N TYR A 26 -8.02 7.28 1.47
CA TYR A 26 -7.79 6.56 0.21
C TYR A 26 -8.19 5.08 0.30
N LYS A 27 -8.04 4.45 1.47
CA LYS A 27 -8.46 3.07 1.70
C LYS A 27 -9.98 2.95 1.63
N ILE A 28 -10.72 3.83 2.30
CA ILE A 28 -12.19 3.88 2.22
C ILE A 28 -12.65 4.10 0.77
N LEU A 29 -11.96 4.97 0.02
CA LEU A 29 -12.24 5.20 -1.40
C LEU A 29 -11.96 3.96 -2.25
N SER A 30 -10.86 3.24 -1.99
CA SER A 30 -10.52 1.99 -2.66
C SER A 30 -11.51 0.86 -2.35
N GLU A 31 -12.13 0.84 -1.17
CA GLU A 31 -13.16 -0.14 -0.83
C GLU A 31 -14.46 0.14 -1.57
N ARG A 32 -14.73 1.43 -1.87
CA ARG A 32 -15.90 1.87 -2.66
C ARG A 32 -15.70 1.67 -4.16
N ASP A 33 -14.51 2.01 -4.67
CA ASP A 33 -14.11 1.80 -6.06
C ASP A 33 -12.73 1.14 -6.15
N PRO A 34 -12.67 -0.20 -6.17
CA PRO A 34 -11.40 -0.93 -6.27
C PRO A 34 -10.79 -0.88 -7.67
N SER A 35 -11.52 -0.38 -8.68
CA SER A 35 -11.03 -0.29 -10.07
C SER A 35 -10.28 1.01 -10.35
N ASP A 36 -10.40 2.00 -9.48
CA ASP A 36 -9.68 3.25 -9.57
C ASP A 36 -8.17 3.05 -9.33
N THR A 37 -7.46 2.92 -10.44
CA THR A 37 -6.00 2.75 -10.47
C THR A 37 -5.24 3.94 -9.89
N GLU A 38 -5.84 5.13 -9.86
CA GLU A 38 -5.20 6.31 -9.28
C GLU A 38 -5.21 6.24 -7.75
N ILE A 39 -6.33 5.80 -7.17
CA ILE A 39 -6.44 5.54 -5.72
C ILE A 39 -5.47 4.43 -5.30
N GLN A 40 -5.39 3.34 -6.07
CA GLN A 40 -4.43 2.25 -5.81
C GLN A 40 -2.98 2.74 -5.83
N LYS A 41 -2.63 3.60 -6.80
CA LYS A 41 -1.29 4.16 -6.90
C LYS A 41 -0.96 5.04 -5.69
N LYS A 42 -1.86 5.95 -5.31
CA LYS A 42 -1.67 6.83 -4.16
C LYS A 42 -1.57 6.05 -2.84
N LEU A 43 -2.36 4.98 -2.67
CA LEU A 43 -2.23 4.08 -1.52
C LEU A 43 -0.85 3.42 -1.47
N ASN A 44 -0.33 2.99 -2.61
CA ASN A 44 1.00 2.39 -2.67
C ASN A 44 2.10 3.40 -2.29
N GLU A 45 2.04 4.60 -2.84
CA GLU A 45 2.97 5.70 -2.52
C GLU A 45 2.94 6.02 -1.02
N LEU A 46 1.75 6.19 -0.45
CA LEU A 46 1.54 6.41 0.98
C LEU A 46 2.06 5.26 1.84
N GLU A 47 1.87 4.01 1.40
CA GLU A 47 2.31 2.84 2.14
C GLU A 47 3.85 2.71 2.15
N GLN A 48 4.52 3.11 1.07
CA GLN A 48 5.98 3.18 1.01
C GLN A 48 6.53 4.27 1.94
N GLU A 49 5.89 5.43 2.00
CA GLU A 49 6.31 6.52 2.91
C GLU A 49 6.05 6.18 4.38
N LEU A 50 4.89 5.57 4.69
CA LEU A 50 4.54 5.17 6.06
C LEU A 50 5.35 3.98 6.57
N ASN A 51 5.82 3.11 5.67
CA ASN A 51 6.61 1.94 6.05
C ASN A 51 7.74 1.66 5.03
N PRO A 52 8.96 2.19 5.27
CA PRO A 52 10.10 1.99 4.38
C PRO A 52 10.58 0.53 4.29
N PHE A 53 10.01 -0.39 5.10
CA PHE A 53 10.33 -1.81 5.10
C PHE A 53 9.25 -2.69 4.45
N ARG A 54 8.14 -2.13 3.95
CA ARG A 54 7.12 -2.93 3.29
C ARG A 54 7.51 -3.17 1.82
N PRO A 55 7.65 -4.42 1.36
CA PRO A 55 7.79 -4.68 -0.06
C PRO A 55 6.56 -4.13 -0.78
N PRO A 56 6.70 -3.51 -1.96
CA PRO A 56 5.59 -2.86 -2.66
C PRO A 56 4.45 -3.87 -2.81
N VAL A 57 3.22 -3.46 -2.46
CA VAL A 57 2.02 -4.27 -2.72
C VAL A 57 1.94 -4.48 -4.23
N GLN A 58 2.30 -5.70 -4.61
CA GLN A 58 2.26 -6.16 -5.98
C GLN A 58 0.79 -6.17 -6.38
N PRO A 59 0.41 -5.60 -7.55
CA PRO A 59 -0.95 -5.71 -8.03
C PRO A 59 -1.34 -7.18 -8.01
N LEU A 60 -2.54 -7.46 -7.51
CA LEU A 60 -3.11 -8.79 -7.28
C LEU A 60 -3.40 -9.53 -8.61
N LEU A 61 -2.45 -9.55 -9.54
CA LEU A 61 -2.41 -10.33 -10.77
C LEU A 61 -1.05 -11.02 -10.96
N ARG A 62 -0.24 -11.10 -9.91
CA ARG A 62 0.83 -12.10 -9.87
C ARG A 62 0.17 -13.46 -9.73
N SER A 63 0.21 -14.26 -10.80
CA SER A 63 -0.12 -15.69 -10.77
C SER A 63 0.49 -16.30 -9.52
N ARG A 64 -0.23 -17.21 -8.86
CA ARG A 64 0.17 -17.85 -7.59
C ARG A 64 1.65 -18.24 -7.53
N GLU A 65 2.21 -18.65 -8.66
CA GLU A 65 3.63 -18.97 -8.88
C GLU A 65 4.60 -17.82 -8.60
N GLU A 66 4.28 -16.61 -9.04
CA GLU A 66 5.14 -15.44 -8.84
C GLU A 66 5.15 -15.00 -7.37
N LYS A 67 4.01 -15.16 -6.66
CA LYS A 67 3.94 -14.95 -5.21
C LYS A 67 4.80 -15.96 -4.46
N ILE A 68 4.78 -17.23 -4.86
CA ILE A 68 5.62 -18.28 -4.27
C ILE A 68 7.10 -17.92 -4.44
N LYS A 69 7.54 -17.58 -5.65
CA LYS A 69 8.94 -17.18 -5.91
C LYS A 69 9.37 -15.97 -5.09
N PHE A 70 8.50 -14.97 -4.94
CA PHE A 70 8.80 -13.79 -4.13
C PHE A 70 8.92 -14.14 -2.64
N LEU A 71 8.01 -14.97 -2.12
CA LEU A 71 8.05 -15.45 -0.73
C LEU A 71 9.28 -16.31 -0.46
N GLU A 72 9.67 -17.18 -1.38
CA GLU A 72 10.91 -17.97 -1.29
C GLU A 72 12.14 -17.08 -1.24
N LYS A 73 12.22 -16.07 -2.11
CA LYS A 73 13.34 -15.11 -2.12
C LYS A 73 13.41 -14.29 -0.84
N TRP A 74 12.27 -13.89 -0.29
CA TRP A 74 12.19 -13.18 0.99
C TRP A 74 12.60 -14.06 2.17
N LEU A 75 12.14 -15.32 2.20
CA LEU A 75 12.55 -16.29 3.22
C LEU A 75 14.05 -16.57 3.20
N ALA A 76 14.65 -16.70 2.01
CA ALA A 76 16.09 -16.89 1.87
C ALA A 76 16.88 -15.71 2.49
N HIS A 77 16.43 -14.49 2.21
CA HIS A 77 17.07 -13.27 2.71
C HIS A 77 16.93 -13.08 4.23
N ILE A 78 15.86 -13.60 4.84
CA ILE A 78 15.67 -13.60 6.29
C ILE A 78 16.54 -14.65 6.99
N HIS A 79 16.71 -15.83 6.37
CA HIS A 79 17.59 -16.86 6.91
C HIS A 79 19.06 -16.43 6.88
N GLU A 80 19.46 -15.64 5.88
CA GLU A 80 20.80 -15.09 5.78
C GLU A 80 21.10 -14.09 6.91
N ARG A 81 20.13 -13.25 7.30
CA ARG A 81 20.27 -12.32 8.44
C ARG A 81 20.26 -12.99 9.81
N LYS A 82 19.85 -14.25 9.92
CA LYS A 82 19.82 -14.99 11.21
C LYS A 82 21.07 -15.87 11.41
N LYS A 83 21.97 -15.94 10.43
CA LYS A 83 23.19 -16.75 10.46
C LYS A 83 24.48 -15.92 10.65
N GLY A 84 24.34 -14.62 10.96
CA GLY A 84 25.43 -13.71 11.33
C GLY A 84 25.40 -13.39 12.81
#